data_AF-A0A7W8T633-F1
#
_entry.id   AF-A0A7W8T633-F1
#
_cell.length_a   1.000
_cell.length_b   1.000
_cell.length_c   1.000
_cell.angle_alpha   90.00
_cell.angle_beta   90.00
_cell.angle_gamma   90.00
#
_symmetry.space_group_name_H-M   'P 1'
#
loop_
_entity.id
_entity.type
_entity.pdbx_description
1 polymer ?
#
loop_
_entity_poly.entity_id
_entity_poly.type
_entity_poly.pdbx_seq_one_letter_code
_entity_poly.pdbx_strand_id
1 'polypeptide(L)'
;MLPFGGAKGAMLALVVELLAAALSGANFGCEAGSFLTEEGERSRIGHPFWVIDPGALAGDDAYLSRVEALIEITRLDTPSKKAHR
;
A
#
# COMPACT_ATOMS: atom_id res chain seq x y z
N MET A 1 15.06 -10.40 -0.89
CA MET A 1 15.14 -8.92 -1.08
C MET A 1 15.16 -8.26 0.29
N LEU A 2 15.67 -7.03 0.42
CA LEU A 2 15.57 -6.23 1.66
C LEU A 2 14.32 -5.33 1.63
N PRO A 3 13.71 -5.01 2.79
CA PRO A 3 12.53 -4.15 2.84
C PRO A 3 12.87 -2.68 2.54
N PHE A 4 12.02 -2.02 1.75
CA PHE A 4 12.13 -0.59 1.45
C PHE A 4 12.09 0.25 2.74
N GLY A 5 13.07 1.11 2.98
CA GLY A 5 13.08 1.94 4.19
C GLY A 5 13.29 1.15 5.50
N GLY A 6 13.88 -0.05 5.43
CA GLY A 6 14.30 -0.84 6.59
C GLY A 6 13.11 -1.30 7.44
N ALA A 7 13.19 -1.07 8.75
CA ALA A 7 12.17 -1.51 9.71
C ALA A 7 10.76 -0.99 9.38
N LYS A 8 10.63 0.23 8.84
CA LYS A 8 9.32 0.78 8.44
C LYS A 8 8.71 0.00 7.27
N GLY A 9 9.52 -0.39 6.28
CA GLY A 9 9.05 -1.24 5.18
C GLY A 9 8.67 -2.63 5.64
N ALA A 10 9.43 -3.19 6.58
CA ALA A 10 9.09 -4.50 7.17
C ALA A 10 7.73 -4.44 7.89
N MET A 11 7.47 -3.39 8.66
CA MET A 11 6.18 -3.20 9.33
C MET A 11 5.04 -2.93 8.35
N LEU A 12 5.30 -2.20 7.25
CA LEU A 12 4.31 -2.00 6.19
C LEU A 12 3.95 -3.33 5.51
N ALA A 13 4.95 -4.16 5.17
CA ALA A 13 4.72 -5.49 4.62
C ALA A 13 3.92 -6.37 5.60
N LEU A 14 4.21 -6.29 6.90
CA LEU A 14 3.44 -7.00 7.92
C LEU A 14 1.96 -6.58 7.95
N VAL A 15 1.65 -5.29 7.87
CA VAL A 15 0.25 -4.81 7.82
C VAL A 15 -0.46 -5.39 6.60
N VAL A 16 0.17 -5.37 5.42
CA VAL A 16 -0.41 -5.96 4.21
C VAL A 16 -0.63 -7.45 4.39
N GLU A 17 0.33 -8.18 4.95
CA GLU A 17 0.25 -9.62 5.18
C GLU A 17 -0.93 -10.00 6.08
N LEU A 18 -1.13 -9.25 7.18
CA LEU A 18 -2.23 -9.50 8.12
C LEU A 18 -3.60 -9.28 7.47
N LEU A 19 -3.72 -8.30 6.58
CA LEU A 19 -4.99 -7.96 5.93
C LEU A 19 -5.28 -8.84 4.73
N ALA A 20 -4.25 -9.15 3.94
CA ALA A 20 -4.37 -9.91 2.71
C ALA A 20 -4.42 -11.41 3.00
N ALA A 21 -3.46 -11.94 3.77
CA ALA A 21 -3.34 -13.37 4.03
C ALA A 21 -4.12 -13.79 5.27
N ALA A 22 -3.74 -13.27 6.45
CA ALA A 22 -4.27 -13.76 7.72
C ALA A 22 -5.79 -13.58 7.84
N LEU A 23 -6.30 -12.39 7.51
CA LEU A 23 -7.74 -12.09 7.61
C LEU A 23 -8.60 -12.87 6.61
N SER A 24 -8.08 -13.14 5.42
CA SER A 24 -8.84 -13.85 4.37
C SER A 24 -8.69 -15.38 4.42
N GLY A 25 -7.77 -15.89 5.24
CA GLY A 25 -7.40 -17.32 5.26
C GLY A 25 -6.62 -17.77 4.02
N ALA A 26 -5.98 -16.82 3.34
CA ALA A 26 -5.03 -17.09 2.26
C ALA A 26 -3.67 -17.53 2.82
N ASN A 27 -2.83 -18.09 1.95
CA ASN A 27 -1.49 -18.50 2.35
C ASN A 27 -0.65 -17.27 2.70
N PHE A 28 0.19 -17.41 3.72
CA PHE A 28 1.22 -16.42 3.99
C PHE A 28 2.27 -16.38 2.87
N GLY A 29 2.99 -15.27 2.72
CA GLY A 29 4.03 -15.11 1.71
C GLY A 29 5.16 -16.15 1.80
N CYS A 30 5.37 -16.76 2.98
CA CYS A 30 6.31 -17.88 3.15
C CYS A 30 5.74 -19.24 2.75
N GLU A 31 4.42 -19.37 2.67
CA GLU A 31 3.67 -20.57 2.24
C GLU A 31 3.24 -20.49 0.78
N ALA A 32 3.24 -19.27 0.22
CA ALA A 32 2.92 -18.99 -1.17
C ALA A 32 3.90 -19.70 -2.11
N GLY A 33 3.36 -20.45 -3.07
CA GLY A 33 4.13 -21.01 -4.17
C GLY A 33 4.84 -19.93 -4.99
N SER A 34 5.88 -20.33 -5.72
CA SER A 34 6.61 -19.45 -6.62
C SER A 34 5.69 -18.83 -7.67
N PHE A 35 5.75 -17.51 -7.84
CA PHE A 35 5.08 -16.79 -8.92
C PHE A 35 5.86 -16.82 -10.24
N LEU A 36 7.07 -17.36 -10.22
CA LEU A 36 8.03 -17.32 -11.34
C LEU A 36 8.11 -18.64 -12.10
N THR A 37 7.50 -19.70 -11.56
CA THR A 37 7.51 -21.05 -12.12
C THR A 37 6.12 -21.64 -12.01
N GLU A 38 5.66 -22.34 -13.06
CA GLU A 38 4.33 -22.98 -13.06
C GLU A 38 4.27 -24.26 -12.19
N GLU A 39 5.43 -24.76 -11.78
CA GLU A 39 5.54 -25.90 -10.87
C GLU A 39 5.31 -25.47 -9.41
N GLY A 40 4.32 -26.08 -8.75
CA GLY A 40 4.06 -25.89 -7.32
C GLY A 40 2.57 -25.89 -6.97
N GLU A 41 2.29 -25.83 -5.66
CA GLU A 41 0.92 -25.66 -5.19
C GLU A 41 0.38 -24.27 -5.51
N ARG A 42 -0.93 -24.16 -5.73
CA ARG A 42 -1.57 -22.86 -5.95
C ARG A 42 -1.27 -21.92 -4.79
N SER A 43 -0.77 -20.73 -5.12
CA SER A 43 -0.32 -19.75 -4.13
C SER A 43 -1.44 -19.23 -3.20
N ARG A 44 -2.73 -19.41 -3.57
CA ARG A 44 -3.91 -19.04 -2.75
C ARG A 44 -3.80 -17.63 -2.15
N ILE A 45 -3.50 -16.64 -2.99
CA ILE A 45 -3.31 -15.25 -2.56
C ILE A 45 -4.63 -14.62 -2.12
N GLY A 46 -4.60 -13.88 -1.02
CA GLY A 46 -5.69 -13.03 -0.59
C GLY A 46 -5.50 -11.58 -1.04
N HIS A 47 -6.62 -10.90 -1.31
CA HIS A 47 -6.62 -9.52 -1.78
C HIS A 47 -7.51 -8.68 -0.86
N PRO A 48 -6.96 -7.70 -0.12
CA PRO A 48 -7.76 -6.81 0.70
C PRO A 48 -8.34 -5.70 -0.17
N PHE A 49 -9.67 -5.50 -0.08
CA PHE A 49 -10.34 -4.35 -0.66
C PHE A 49 -10.88 -3.47 0.47
N TRP A 50 -10.46 -2.21 0.50
CA TRP A 50 -10.88 -1.22 1.47
C TRP A 50 -11.47 0.00 0.77
N VAL A 51 -12.72 0.28 1.10
CA VAL A 51 -13.46 1.44 0.61
C VAL A 51 -13.80 2.31 1.81
N ILE A 52 -13.44 3.59 1.73
CA ILE A 52 -13.75 4.59 2.73
C ILE A 52 -14.63 5.62 2.03
N ASP A 53 -15.83 5.83 2.56
CA ASP A 53 -16.74 6.89 2.12
C ASP A 53 -16.37 8.20 2.84
N PRO A 54 -15.80 9.19 2.13
CA PRO A 54 -15.47 10.48 2.74
C PRO A 54 -16.71 11.27 3.17
N GLY A 55 -17.84 11.10 2.46
CA GLY A 55 -19.11 11.73 2.74
C GLY A 55 -19.68 11.32 4.08
N ALA A 56 -19.55 10.04 4.45
CA ALA A 56 -19.90 9.52 5.77
C ALA A 56 -18.96 9.97 6.90
N LEU A 57 -17.81 10.58 6.59
CA LEU A 57 -16.82 11.03 7.57
C LEU A 57 -16.77 12.56 7.67
N ALA A 58 -16.02 13.21 6.78
CA ALA A 58 -15.78 14.65 6.81
C ALA A 58 -16.78 15.42 5.93
N GLY A 59 -17.56 14.73 5.10
CA GLY A 59 -18.37 15.32 4.03
C GLY A 59 -17.55 15.49 2.74
N ASP A 60 -18.21 15.31 1.59
CA ASP A 60 -17.56 15.30 0.28
C ASP A 60 -16.86 16.64 -0.03
N ASP A 61 -17.54 17.76 0.17
CA ASP A 61 -17.00 19.09 -0.12
C ASP A 61 -15.72 19.38 0.69
N ALA A 62 -15.73 19.04 1.98
CA ALA A 62 -14.59 19.26 2.86
C ALA A 62 -13.40 18.35 2.50
N TYR A 63 -13.66 17.08 2.13
CA TYR A 63 -12.63 16.15 1.69
C TYR A 63 -12.00 16.61 0.36
N LEU A 64 -12.83 16.92 -0.64
CA LEU A 64 -12.37 17.34 -1.97
C LEU A 64 -11.57 18.64 -1.92
N SER A 65 -12.02 19.64 -1.15
CA SER A 65 -11.27 20.89 -0.96
C SER A 65 -9.87 20.65 -0.39
N ARG A 66 -9.71 19.69 0.54
CA ARG A 66 -8.40 19.33 1.09
C ARG A 66 -7.52 18.58 0.09
N VAL A 67 -8.10 17.75 -0.77
CA VAL A 67 -7.37 17.06 -1.84
C VAL A 67 -6.82 18.08 -2.83
N GLU A 68 -7.63 19.05 -3.26
CA GLU A 68 -7.18 20.14 -4.12
C GLU A 68 -6.03 20.93 -3.51
N ALA A 69 -6.13 21.30 -2.23
CA ALA A 69 -5.06 21.98 -1.52
C ALA A 69 -3.74 21.18 -1.51
N LEU A 70 -3.80 19.85 -1.31
CA LEU A 70 -2.61 19.00 -1.33
C LEU A 70 -1.99 18.91 -2.74
N ILE A 71 -2.82 18.83 -3.78
CA ILE A 71 -2.37 18.81 -5.17
C ILE A 71 -1.64 20.11 -5.50
N GLU A 72 -2.20 21.26 -5.12
CA GLU A 72 -1.59 22.57 -5.35
C GLU A 72 -0.24 22.69 -4.60
N ILE A 73 -0.17 22.29 -3.33
CA ILE A 73 1.09 22.26 -2.58
C ILE A 73 2.15 21.42 -3.31
N THR A 74 1.76 20.22 -3.78
CA THR A 74 2.68 19.31 -4.47
C THR A 74 3.15 19.89 -5.81
N ARG A 75 2.30 20.60 -6.54
CA ARG A 75 2.66 21.27 -7.80
C ARG A 75 3.63 22.42 -7.62
N LEU A 76 3.49 23.15 -6.51
CA LEU A 76 4.35 24.27 -6.18
C LEU A 76 5.74 23.83 -5.68
N ASP A 77 5.86 22.60 -5.17
CA ASP A 77 7.14 22.03 -4.75
C ASP A 77 7.99 21.67 -5.98
N THR A 78 8.72 22.67 -6.48
CA THR A 78 9.67 22.49 -7.58
C THR A 78 10.80 21.58 -7.09
N PRO A 79 11.26 20.58 -7.86
CA PRO A 79 12.31 19.67 -7.41
C PRO A 79 13.52 20.44 -6.89
N SER A 80 13.84 20.25 -5.60
CA SER A 80 15.03 20.84 -4.99
C SER A 80 16.27 20.48 -5.81
N LYS A 81 17.01 21.49 -6.29
CA LYS A 81 18.27 21.35 -7.07
C LYS A 81 19.44 20.67 -6.31
N LYS A 82 19.18 19.95 -5.21
CA LYS A 82 20.20 19.38 -4.32
C LYS A 82 20.46 17.87 -4.51
N ALA A 83 20.02 17.26 -5.61
CA ALA A 83 20.23 15.82 -5.86
C ALA A 83 21.56 15.48 -6.59
N HIS A 84 22.55 16.38 -6.62
CA HIS A 84 23.90 16.14 -7.16
C HIS A 84 24.98 16.72 -6.26
N ARG A 85 25.16 16.14 -5.06
CA ARG A 85 26.43 16.16 -4.33
C ARG A 85 26.59 14.88 -3.55
#